data_AF-A0A4Q9KDA8-F1
#
_entry.id   AF-A0A4Q9KDA8-F1
#
_cell.length_a   1.000
_cell.length_b   1.000
_cell.length_c   1.000
_cell.angle_alpha   90.00
_cell.angle_beta   90.00
_cell.angle_gamma   90.00
#
_symmetry.space_group_name_H-M   'P 1'
#
loop_
_entity.id
_entity.type
_entity.pdbx_description
1 polymer ?
#
loop_
_entity_poly.entity_id
_entity_poly.type
_entity_poly.pdbx_seq_one_letter_code
_entity_poly.pdbx_strand_id
1 'polypeptide(L)'
;MPQSTRALPPGVLLSAFATLGLALFTLVMAVLSFAEGHGAFSGGVALALMLWGVLVGAGSVLLLRGARWARGPVIAAGLLHAFAFGQFALNNAPLAWLGAAAGVAAVVGLVLPASTGWFTRGS
;
A
#
# COMPACT_ATOMS: atom_id res chain seq x y z
N MET A 1 -11.94 -29.98 6.31
CA MET A 1 -11.08 -30.14 5.11
C MET A 1 -9.83 -29.31 5.33
N PRO A 2 -8.62 -29.88 5.31
CA PRO A 2 -7.41 -29.05 5.38
C PRO A 2 -7.35 -28.25 4.08
N GLN A 3 -7.55 -26.94 4.17
CA GLN A 3 -7.28 -26.05 3.06
C GLN A 3 -5.80 -26.24 2.69
N SER A 4 -5.53 -26.77 1.50
CA SER A 4 -4.21 -26.73 0.90
C SER A 4 -3.72 -25.28 1.01
N THR A 5 -2.79 -25.01 1.93
CA THR A 5 -2.13 -23.71 2.06
C THR A 5 -1.26 -23.52 0.83
N ARG A 6 -1.88 -23.12 -0.29
CA ARG A 6 -1.14 -22.66 -1.46
C ARG A 6 -0.36 -21.45 -1.00
N ALA A 7 0.97 -21.60 -0.95
CA ALA A 7 1.86 -20.50 -0.67
C ALA A 7 1.51 -19.32 -1.59
N LEU A 8 1.48 -18.12 -1.03
CA LEU A 8 1.24 -16.91 -1.81
C LEU A 8 2.39 -16.75 -2.83
N PRO A 9 2.08 -16.40 -4.09
CA PRO A 9 3.13 -16.11 -5.07
C PRO A 9 4.05 -15.01 -4.54
N PRO A 10 5.37 -15.07 -4.83
CA PRO A 10 6.32 -14.04 -4.39
C PRO A 10 5.91 -12.61 -4.75
N GLY A 11 5.28 -12.41 -5.92
CA GLY A 11 4.77 -11.11 -6.33
C GLY A 11 3.62 -10.58 -5.43
N VAL A 12 2.75 -11.46 -4.95
CA VAL A 12 1.68 -11.08 -4.00
C VAL A 12 2.28 -10.71 -2.65
N LEU A 13 3.29 -11.45 -2.18
CA LEU A 13 4.01 -11.12 -0.95
C LEU A 13 4.74 -9.77 -1.05
N LEU A 14 5.48 -9.54 -2.14
CA LEU A 14 6.13 -8.26 -2.43
C LEU A 14 5.11 -7.11 -2.34
N SER A 15 3.95 -7.30 -2.99
CA SER A 15 2.93 -6.27 -3.03
C SER A 15 2.33 -6.01 -1.67
N ALA A 16 2.03 -7.06 -0.91
CA ALA A 16 1.50 -6.96 0.44
C ALA A 16 2.47 -6.23 1.38
N PHE A 17 3.76 -6.58 1.36
CA PHE A 17 4.76 -5.95 2.22
C PHE A 17 5.08 -4.51 1.80
N ALA A 18 5.15 -4.22 0.50
CA ALA A 18 5.31 -2.84 0.02
C ALA A 18 4.12 -1.97 0.44
N THR A 19 2.89 -2.49 0.28
CA THR A 19 1.66 -1.82 0.71
C THR A 19 1.60 -1.63 2.22
N LEU A 20 2.07 -2.62 3.00
CA LEU A 20 2.15 -2.51 4.45
C LEU A 20 3.14 -1.43 4.89
N GLY A 21 4.32 -1.39 4.26
CA GLY A 21 5.32 -0.35 4.52
C GLY A 21 4.79 1.04 4.24
N LEU A 22 4.08 1.22 3.12
CA LEU A 22 3.39 2.48 2.79
C LEU A 22 2.33 2.85 3.84
N ALA A 23 1.49 1.89 4.25
CA ALA A 23 0.48 2.12 5.28
C ALA A 23 1.11 2.59 6.59
N LEU A 24 2.14 1.89 7.07
CA LEU A 24 2.84 2.24 8.31
C LEU A 24 3.50 3.63 8.20
N PHE A 25 4.12 3.94 7.07
CA PHE A 25 4.67 5.26 6.81
C PHE A 25 3.59 6.34 6.89
N THR A 26 2.44 6.14 6.23
CA THR A 26 1.31 7.09 6.28
C THR A 26 0.81 7.29 7.71
N LEU A 27 0.72 6.22 8.51
CA LEU A 27 0.33 6.30 9.92
C LEU A 27 1.35 7.08 10.77
N VAL A 28 2.65 6.90 10.51
CA VAL A 28 3.69 7.73 11.16
C VAL A 28 3.51 9.19 10.78
N MET A 29 3.27 9.49 9.50
CA MET A 29 3.00 10.87 9.05
C MET A 29 1.74 11.45 9.69
N ALA A 30 0.71 10.64 9.95
CA ALA A 30 -0.49 11.08 10.67
C ALA A 30 -0.15 11.56 12.09
N VAL A 31 0.68 10.78 12.81
CA VAL A 31 1.13 11.13 14.16
C VAL A 31 1.98 12.39 14.14
N LEU A 32 2.93 12.48 13.21
CA LEU A 32 3.78 13.68 13.07
C LEU A 32 2.94 14.91 12.74
N SER A 33 2.00 14.79 11.80
CA SER A 33 1.10 15.87 11.43
C SER A 33 0.31 16.37 12.63
N PHE A 34 -0.23 15.46 13.46
CA PHE A 34 -0.93 15.84 14.69
C PHE A 34 0.00 16.53 15.70
N ALA A 35 1.25 16.06 15.83
CA ALA A 35 2.22 16.60 16.77
C ALA A 35 2.71 18.01 16.41
N GLU A 36 2.65 18.43 15.14
CA GLU A 36 3.04 19.79 14.74
C GLU A 36 2.15 20.89 15.34
N GLY A 37 0.94 20.56 15.80
CA GLY A 37 0.15 21.49 16.60
C GLY A 37 -0.42 22.71 15.85
N HIS A 38 -0.47 22.69 14.52
CA HIS A 38 -1.06 23.74 13.66
C HIS A 38 -2.60 23.87 13.78
N GLY A 39 -3.20 23.44 14.89
CA GLY A 39 -4.65 23.49 15.13
C GLY A 39 -5.47 22.57 14.22
N ALA A 40 -6.65 23.03 13.81
CA ALA A 40 -7.63 22.22 13.09
C ALA A 40 -7.13 21.69 11.73
N PHE A 41 -6.22 22.40 11.06
CA PHE A 41 -5.64 21.95 9.79
C PHE A 41 -4.78 20.69 9.96
N SER A 42 -3.85 20.72 10.92
CA SER A 42 -3.00 19.57 11.27
C SER A 42 -3.84 18.39 11.78
N GLY A 43 -4.87 18.66 12.58
CA GLY A 43 -5.82 17.63 13.00
C GLY A 43 -6.57 16.97 11.83
N GLY A 44 -7.01 17.76 10.84
CA GLY A 44 -7.68 17.25 9.64
C GLY A 44 -6.78 16.40 8.76
N VAL A 45 -5.54 16.85 8.52
CA VAL A 45 -4.54 16.08 7.76
C VAL A 45 -4.16 14.79 8.50
N ALA A 46 -3.95 14.85 9.82
CA ALA A 46 -3.67 13.68 10.64
C ALA A 46 -4.80 12.63 10.55
N LEU A 47 -6.06 13.06 10.65
CA LEU A 47 -7.20 12.15 10.52
C LEU A 47 -7.28 11.53 9.13
N ALA A 48 -7.10 12.32 8.07
CA ALA A 48 -7.11 11.83 6.69
C ALA A 48 -6.00 10.79 6.45
N LEU A 49 -4.77 11.07 6.93
CA LEU A 49 -3.64 10.15 6.85
C LEU A 49 -3.88 8.88 7.67
N MET A 50 -4.46 9.00 8.87
CA MET A 50 -4.80 7.86 9.71
C MET A 50 -5.79 6.93 8.99
N LEU A 51 -6.91 7.48 8.49
CA LEU A 51 -7.94 6.71 7.79
C LEU A 51 -7.38 6.06 6.52
N TRP A 52 -6.60 6.81 5.74
CA TRP A 52 -5.96 6.30 4.53
C TRP A 52 -4.96 5.18 4.85
N GLY A 53 -4.10 5.37 5.85
CA GLY A 53 -3.14 4.37 6.29
C GLY A 53 -3.81 3.07 6.75
N VAL A 54 -4.90 3.17 7.51
CA VAL A 54 -5.70 2.00 7.92
C VAL A 54 -6.30 1.28 6.72
N LEU A 55 -6.87 2.01 5.75
CA LEU A 55 -7.48 1.43 4.56
C LEU A 55 -6.44 0.70 3.69
N VAL A 56 -5.27 1.30 3.48
CA VAL A 56 -4.15 0.71 2.74
C VAL A 56 -3.61 -0.52 3.47
N GLY A 57 -3.45 -0.43 4.80
CA GLY A 57 -3.04 -1.53 5.66
C GLY A 57 -4.01 -2.70 5.62
N ALA A 58 -5.32 -2.44 5.64
CA ALA A 58 -6.35 -3.45 5.47
C ALA A 58 -6.22 -4.18 4.11
N GLY A 59 -5.94 -3.45 3.03
CA GLY A 59 -5.65 -4.03 1.72
C GLY A 59 -4.46 -5.00 1.74
N SER A 60 -3.37 -4.63 2.43
CA SER A 60 -2.22 -5.52 2.63
C SER A 60 -2.57 -6.78 3.40
N VAL A 61 -3.25 -6.65 4.55
CA VAL A 61 -3.67 -7.79 5.38
C VAL A 61 -4.60 -8.71 4.60
N LEU A 62 -5.51 -8.16 3.80
CA LEU A 62 -6.40 -8.93 2.95
C LEU A 62 -5.64 -9.73 1.89
N LEU A 63 -4.61 -9.15 1.25
CA LEU A 63 -3.73 -9.89 0.34
C LEU A 63 -2.98 -11.03 1.05
N LEU A 64 -2.46 -10.79 2.25
CA LEU A 64 -1.79 -11.83 3.06
C LEU A 64 -2.75 -12.95 3.48
N ARG A 65 -4.03 -12.65 3.65
CA ARG A 65 -5.10 -13.63 3.90
C ARG A 65 -5.59 -14.32 2.63
N GLY A 66 -5.01 -14.00 1.47
CA GLY A 66 -5.38 -14.58 0.18
C GLY A 66 -6.67 -14.02 -0.42
N ALA A 67 -7.18 -12.87 0.06
CA ALA A 67 -8.38 -12.26 -0.47
C ALA A 67 -8.13 -11.66 -1.86
N ARG A 68 -8.67 -12.30 -2.88
CA ARG A 68 -8.41 -11.97 -4.29
C ARG A 68 -9.01 -10.63 -4.74
N TRP A 69 -10.14 -10.24 -4.15
CA TRP A 69 -10.82 -8.98 -4.46
C TRP A 69 -10.02 -7.75 -4.03
N ALA A 70 -9.06 -7.89 -3.10
CA ALA A 70 -8.19 -6.81 -2.66
C ALA A 70 -7.20 -6.34 -3.74
N ARG A 71 -7.03 -7.11 -4.83
CA ARG A 71 -6.10 -6.78 -5.93
C ARG A 71 -6.36 -5.40 -6.52
N GLY A 72 -7.60 -5.09 -6.89
CA GLY A 72 -7.96 -3.81 -7.51
C GLY A 72 -7.66 -2.61 -6.60
N PRO A 73 -8.19 -2.60 -5.37
CA PRO A 73 -7.89 -1.54 -4.39
C PRO A 73 -6.40 -1.35 -4.12
N VAL A 74 -5.62 -2.43 -3.99
CA VAL A 74 -4.17 -2.32 -3.74
C VAL A 74 -3.41 -1.78 -4.97
N ILE A 75 -3.81 -2.16 -6.19
CA ILE A 75 -3.23 -1.56 -7.40
C ILE A 75 -3.53 -0.05 -7.45
N ALA A 76 -4.77 0.35 -7.19
CA ALA A 76 -5.15 1.76 -7.17
C ALA A 76 -4.36 2.56 -6.11
N ALA A 77 -4.25 2.02 -4.89
CA ALA A 77 -3.45 2.62 -3.84
C ALA A 77 -1.96 2.68 -4.21
N GLY A 78 -1.40 1.63 -4.81
CA GLY A 78 -0.01 1.59 -5.25
C GLY A 78 0.31 2.64 -6.32
N LEU A 79 -0.58 2.80 -7.31
CA LEU A 79 -0.47 3.85 -8.34
C LEU A 79 -0.57 5.25 -7.75
N LEU A 80 -1.51 5.48 -6.83
CA LEU A 80 -1.65 6.78 -6.17
C LEU A 80 -0.39 7.15 -5.38
N HIS A 81 0.18 6.21 -4.63
CA HIS A 81 1.43 6.45 -3.91
C HIS A 81 2.61 6.66 -4.86
N ALA A 82 2.74 5.84 -5.91
CA ALA A 82 3.79 6.00 -6.92
C ALA A 82 3.75 7.41 -7.54
N PHE A 83 2.55 7.87 -7.92
CA PHE A 83 2.35 9.21 -8.45
C PHE A 83 2.65 10.30 -7.42
N ALA A 84 2.03 10.25 -6.24
CA ALA A 84 2.16 11.28 -5.21
C ALA A 84 3.62 11.42 -4.73
N PHE A 85 4.27 10.31 -4.38
CA PHE A 85 5.67 10.33 -3.96
C PHE A 85 6.62 10.70 -5.10
N GLY A 86 6.33 10.29 -6.34
CA GLY A 86 7.10 10.72 -7.51
C GLY A 86 7.08 12.23 -7.69
N GLN A 87 5.90 12.85 -7.54
CA GLN A 87 5.78 14.31 -7.55
C GLN A 87 6.58 14.96 -6.41
N PHE A 88 6.51 14.44 -5.18
CA PHE A 88 7.31 14.98 -4.08
C PHE A 88 8.82 14.84 -4.31
N ALA A 89 9.25 13.70 -4.85
CA ALA A 89 10.65 13.40 -5.13
C ALA A 89 11.27 14.34 -6.15
N LEU A 90 10.50 14.71 -7.18
CA LEU A 90 10.95 15.61 -8.24
C LEU A 90 11.06 17.06 -7.79
N ASN A 91 10.24 17.49 -6.82
CA ASN A 91 10.14 18.89 -6.47
C ASN A 91 10.98 19.26 -5.23
N ASN A 92 10.81 18.55 -4.11
CA ASN A 92 11.28 19.07 -2.81
C ASN A 92 11.81 18.01 -1.84
N ALA A 93 11.66 16.70 -2.11
CA ALA A 93 11.99 15.65 -1.14
C ALA A 93 12.57 14.39 -1.82
N PRO A 94 13.89 14.35 -2.14
CA PRO A 94 14.49 13.24 -2.89
C PRO A 94 14.26 11.85 -2.28
N LEU A 95 14.20 11.75 -0.94
CA LEU A 95 13.91 10.50 -0.22
C LEU A 95 12.51 9.93 -0.54
N ALA A 96 11.59 10.73 -1.06
CA ALA A 96 10.28 10.28 -1.52
C ALA A 96 10.37 9.26 -2.66
N TRP A 97 11.52 9.14 -3.37
CA TRP A 97 11.74 8.05 -4.32
C TRP A 97 11.55 6.66 -3.71
N LEU A 98 11.81 6.49 -2.40
CA LEU A 98 11.56 5.23 -1.71
C LEU A 98 10.06 4.91 -1.65
N GLY A 99 9.22 5.90 -1.33
CA GLY A 99 7.77 5.75 -1.34
C GLY A 99 7.23 5.50 -2.74
N ALA A 100 7.79 6.18 -3.75
CA ALA A 100 7.42 5.97 -5.15
C ALA A 100 7.75 4.54 -5.61
N ALA A 101 8.96 4.07 -5.31
CA ALA A 101 9.41 2.71 -5.60
C ALA A 101 8.54 1.65 -4.90
N ALA A 102 8.16 1.89 -3.63
CA ALA A 102 7.25 1.00 -2.92
C ALA A 102 5.84 0.97 -3.57
N GLY A 103 5.33 2.11 -4.05
CA GLY A 103 4.08 2.18 -4.80
C GLY A 103 4.15 1.37 -6.11
N VAL A 104 5.25 1.49 -6.85
CA VAL A 104 5.49 0.69 -8.06
C VAL A 104 5.60 -0.81 -7.73
N ALA A 105 6.32 -1.18 -6.67
CA ALA A 105 6.45 -2.57 -6.24
C ALA A 105 5.09 -3.19 -5.86
N ALA A 106 4.21 -2.42 -5.20
CA ALA A 106 2.85 -2.82 -4.87
C ALA A 106 2.00 -3.15 -6.11
N VAL A 107 2.21 -2.44 -7.22
CA VAL A 107 1.51 -2.68 -8.48
C VAL A 107 2.15 -3.85 -9.24
N VAL A 108 3.47 -3.79 -9.46
CA VAL A 108 4.21 -4.75 -10.27
C VAL A 108 4.02 -6.16 -9.73
N GLY A 109 4.13 -6.36 -8.41
CA GLY A 109 3.96 -7.67 -7.82
C GLY A 109 2.57 -8.29 -8.06
N LEU A 110 1.52 -7.49 -8.26
CA LEU A 110 0.16 -7.95 -8.54
C LEU A 110 -0.15 -8.17 -10.03
N VAL A 111 0.68 -7.63 -10.93
CA VAL A 111 0.49 -7.78 -12.39
C VAL A 111 1.40 -8.83 -13.01
N LEU A 112 2.45 -9.27 -12.30
CA LEU A 112 3.31 -10.36 -12.76
C LEU A 112 2.49 -11.60 -13.17
N PRO A 113 2.91 -12.35 -14.22
CA PRO A 113 2.16 -13.50 -14.73
C PRO A 113 1.85 -14.55 -13.67
N ALA A 114 2.82 -14.82 -12.78
CA ALA A 114 2.65 -15.77 -11.67
C ALA A 114 1.54 -15.34 -10.69
N SER A 115 1.46 -14.05 -10.38
CA SER A 115 0.42 -13.48 -9.52
C SER A 115 -0.93 -13.46 -10.22
N THR A 116 -0.98 -13.01 -11.48
CA THR A 116 -2.22 -12.98 -12.28
C THR A 116 -2.82 -14.38 -12.41
N GLY A 117 -2.00 -15.40 -12.69
CA GLY A 117 -2.44 -16.79 -12.74
C GLY A 117 -2.92 -17.34 -11.39
N TRP A 118 -2.47 -16.78 -10.26
CA TRP A 118 -2.99 -17.15 -8.94
C TRP A 118 -4.39 -16.57 -8.70
N PHE A 119 -4.65 -15.34 -9.15
CA PHE A 119 -5.96 -14.71 -9.03
C PHE A 119 -7.03 -15.39 -9.89
N THR A 120 -6.69 -15.84 -11.10
CA THR A 120 -7.64 -16.46 -12.05
C THR A 120 -7.93 -17.94 -11.78
N ARG A 121 -7.01 -18.70 -11.18
CA ARG A 121 -7.17 -20.16 -10.92
C ARG A 121 -8.11 -20.53 -9.77
N GLY A 122 -9.15 -19.75 -9.52
CA GLY A 122 -10.18 -20.05 -8.52
C GLY A 122 -11.29 -19.02 -8.47
N SER A 123 -11.50 -18.34 -9.59
CA SER A 123 -12.80 -17.79 -9.99
C SER A 123 -13.60 -18.88 -10.68
#